data_AF-A0A510Y2P8-F1
#
_entry.id   AF-A0A510Y2P8-F1
#
_cell.length_a   1.000
_cell.length_b   1.000
_cell.length_c   1.000
_cell.angle_alpha   90.00
_cell.angle_beta   90.00
_cell.angle_gamma   90.00
#
_symmetry.space_group_name_H-M   'P 1'
#
loop_
_entity.id
_entity.type
_entity.pdbx_description
1 polymer ?
#
loop_
_entity_poly.entity_id
_entity_poly.type
_entity_poly.pdbx_seq_one_letter_code
_entity_poly.pdbx_strand_id
1 'polypeptide(L)'
;MNFSADLNIGKFQKRLNGIKKEAQENATTGTNDAVDEILRIASEIAPFQYGTLQRSHKRKVNEKRGGLFAEIAFSVSEGGFNYARWIHEGVYELGSESVSKGGTTSNLSGKSYAVGRKYLSRPIEGESEAVRQHIAKLVSKALR
;
A
#
# COMPACT_ATOMS: atom_id res chain seq x y z
N MET A 1 -52.28 15.12 -23.72
CA MET A 1 -51.25 15.35 -22.68
C MET A 1 -49.89 15.07 -23.31
N ASN A 2 -49.07 16.08 -23.54
CA ASN A 2 -47.71 15.90 -24.05
C ASN A 2 -46.79 15.62 -22.88
N PHE A 3 -46.35 14.37 -22.76
CA PHE A 3 -45.36 13.95 -21.78
C PHE A 3 -43.96 14.25 -22.36
N SER A 4 -43.48 15.48 -22.19
CA SER A 4 -42.09 15.80 -22.46
C SER A 4 -41.27 15.40 -21.24
N ALA A 5 -40.62 14.24 -21.29
CA ALA A 5 -39.53 13.96 -20.38
C ALA A 5 -38.33 14.78 -20.87
N ASP A 6 -38.20 16.00 -20.33
CA ASP A 6 -36.99 16.81 -20.44
C ASP A 6 -35.88 16.10 -19.64
N LEU A 7 -35.34 15.03 -20.22
CA LEU A 7 -34.15 14.34 -19.74
C LEU A 7 -33.07 15.41 -19.68
N ASN A 8 -32.80 15.92 -18.49
CA ASN A 8 -31.83 16.98 -18.27
C ASN A 8 -30.42 16.38 -18.38
N ILE A 9 -30.04 16.02 -19.61
CA ILE A 9 -28.81 15.32 -19.98
C ILE A 9 -27.59 16.11 -19.48
N GLY A 10 -27.66 17.44 -19.46
CA GLY A 10 -26.60 18.30 -18.90
C GLY A 10 -26.39 18.10 -17.39
N LYS A 11 -27.46 18.05 -16.58
CA LYS A 11 -27.36 17.74 -15.14
C LYS A 11 -26.84 16.33 -14.90
N PHE A 12 -27.29 15.37 -15.71
CA PHE A 12 -26.82 13.98 -15.65
C PHE A 12 -25.31 13.87 -15.97
N GLN A 13 -24.85 14.46 -17.08
CA GLN A 13 -23.43 14.48 -17.47
C GLN A 13 -22.56 15.15 -16.40
N LYS A 14 -23.01 16.28 -15.82
CA LYS A 14 -22.29 16.96 -14.75
C LYS A 14 -22.13 16.08 -13.52
N ARG A 15 -23.18 15.36 -13.11
CA ARG A 15 -23.12 14.39 -12.00
C ARG A 15 -22.18 13.23 -12.30
N LEU A 16 -22.26 12.65 -13.49
CA LEU A 16 -21.35 11.57 -13.90
C LEU A 16 -19.88 11.99 -13.85
N ASN A 17 -19.57 13.19 -14.34
CA ASN A 17 -18.21 13.73 -14.27
C ASN A 17 -17.74 13.95 -12.83
N GLY A 18 -18.64 14.40 -11.94
CA GLY A 18 -18.37 14.52 -10.51
C GLY A 18 -18.04 13.18 -9.87
N ILE A 19 -18.90 12.18 -10.08
CA ILE A 19 -18.72 10.80 -9.58
C ILE A 19 -17.39 10.23 -10.07
N LYS A 20 -17.05 10.41 -11.35
CA LYS A 20 -15.79 9.92 -11.92
C LYS A 20 -14.58 10.54 -11.22
N LYS A 21 -14.60 11.86 -10.99
CA LYS A 21 -13.51 12.58 -10.33
C LYS A 21 -13.35 12.10 -8.88
N GLU A 22 -14.45 12.01 -8.14
CA GLU A 22 -14.44 11.56 -6.75
C GLU A 22 -14.00 10.10 -6.63
N ALA A 23 -14.42 9.23 -7.54
CA ALA A 23 -13.97 7.84 -7.60
C ALA A 23 -12.46 7.74 -7.82
N GLN A 24 -11.89 8.59 -8.68
CA GLN A 24 -10.45 8.65 -8.92
C GLN A 24 -9.69 9.16 -7.67
N GLU A 25 -10.16 10.23 -7.03
CA GLU A 25 -9.57 10.77 -5.80
C GLU A 25 -9.60 9.73 -4.65
N ASN A 26 -10.71 9.00 -4.51
CA ASN A 26 -10.87 7.94 -3.52
C ASN A 26 -9.97 6.72 -3.83
N ALA A 27 -9.78 6.37 -5.10
CA ALA A 27 -8.86 5.32 -5.51
C ALA A 27 -7.40 5.70 -5.17
N THR A 28 -7.01 6.95 -5.43
CA THR A 28 -5.67 7.47 -5.11
C THR A 28 -5.46 7.49 -3.60
N THR A 29 -6.44 7.94 -2.82
CA THR A 29 -6.40 7.89 -1.36
C THR A 29 -6.22 6.45 -0.85
N GLY A 30 -7.08 5.53 -1.28
CA GLY A 30 -6.99 4.13 -0.83
C GLY A 30 -5.68 3.44 -1.21
N THR A 31 -5.10 3.80 -2.35
CA THR A 31 -3.79 3.31 -2.76
C THR A 31 -2.68 3.85 -1.85
N ASN A 32 -2.73 5.13 -1.48
CA ASN A 32 -1.77 5.71 -0.53
C ASN A 32 -1.90 5.06 0.85
N ASP A 33 -3.12 4.88 1.38
CA ASP A 33 -3.35 4.20 2.66
C ASP A 33 -2.74 2.79 2.67
N ALA A 34 -2.96 2.04 1.58
CA ALA A 34 -2.43 0.68 1.43
C ALA A 34 -0.90 0.67 1.39
N VAL A 35 -0.30 1.59 0.64
CA VAL A 35 1.17 1.73 0.56
C VAL A 35 1.76 2.08 1.92
N ASP A 36 1.12 2.98 2.65
CA ASP A 36 1.59 3.47 3.94
C ASP A 36 1.52 2.36 4.98
N GLU A 37 0.45 1.56 4.97
CA GLU A 37 0.33 0.40 5.83
C GLU A 37 1.35 -0.70 5.49
N ILE A 38 1.51 -1.05 4.21
CA ILE A 38 2.52 -2.04 3.80
C ILE A 38 3.91 -1.55 4.19
N LEU A 39 4.21 -0.27 3.99
CA LEU A 39 5.48 0.32 4.33
C LEU A 39 5.74 0.30 5.84
N ARG A 40 4.73 0.63 6.64
CA ARG A 40 4.77 0.54 8.10
C ARG A 40 5.09 -0.88 8.53
N ILE A 41 4.32 -1.86 8.06
CA ILE A 41 4.53 -3.27 8.38
C ILE A 41 5.94 -3.70 7.97
N ALA A 42 6.35 -3.43 6.73
CA ALA A 42 7.65 -3.82 6.20
C ALA A 42 8.82 -3.21 7.00
N SER A 43 8.69 -1.96 7.43
CA SER A 43 9.69 -1.28 8.26
C SER A 43 9.73 -1.84 9.68
N GLU A 44 8.57 -2.18 10.25
CA GLU A 44 8.49 -2.75 11.59
C GLU A 44 9.02 -4.18 11.66
N ILE A 45 8.80 -4.99 10.62
CA ILE A 45 9.26 -6.38 10.58
C ILE A 45 10.62 -6.56 9.91
N ALA A 46 11.23 -5.49 9.40
CA ALA A 46 12.60 -5.51 8.93
C ALA A 46 13.56 -5.79 10.10
N PRO A 47 14.43 -6.81 9.99
CA PRO A 47 15.41 -7.14 11.02
C PRO A 47 16.24 -5.92 11.46
N PHE A 48 16.40 -5.82 12.77
CA PHE A 48 17.16 -4.78 13.43
C PHE A 48 18.63 -5.21 13.56
N GLN A 49 19.52 -4.42 12.95
CA GLN A 49 20.95 -4.44 13.26
C GLN A 49 21.40 -3.04 13.71
N TYR A 50 21.04 -1.99 12.95
CA TYR A 50 21.38 -0.59 13.28
C TYR A 50 20.21 0.40 13.06
N GLY A 51 19.00 -0.09 12.80
CA GLY A 51 17.82 0.73 12.46
C GLY A 51 17.87 1.44 11.10
N THR A 52 19.02 1.46 10.41
CA THR A 52 19.23 2.06 9.08
C THR A 52 18.31 1.46 8.02
N LEU A 53 18.12 0.14 8.04
CA LEU A 53 17.23 -0.55 7.10
C LEU A 53 15.79 -0.07 7.20
N GLN A 54 15.27 0.12 8.41
CA GLN A 54 13.89 0.55 8.66
C GLN A 54 13.61 1.95 8.12
N ARG A 55 14.65 2.79 8.07
CA ARG A 55 14.60 4.18 7.56
C ARG A 55 14.96 4.32 6.08
N SER A 56 15.42 3.24 5.44
CA SER A 56 15.99 3.26 4.08
C SER A 56 14.96 3.17 2.94
N HIS A 57 13.70 3.43 3.25
CA HIS A 57 12.60 3.17 2.34
C HIS A 57 12.31 4.37 1.42
N LYS A 58 11.79 4.06 0.24
CA LYS A 58 11.20 5.02 -0.70
C LYS A 58 9.84 4.48 -1.11
N ARG A 59 8.88 5.38 -1.25
CA ARG A 59 7.57 5.06 -1.82
C ARG A 59 7.27 5.99 -2.99
N LYS A 60 6.58 5.47 -4.00
CA LYS A 60 6.05 6.24 -5.13
C LYS A 60 4.67 5.73 -5.48
N VAL A 61 3.71 6.63 -5.62
CA VAL A 61 2.40 6.33 -6.20
C VAL A 61 2.28 7.17 -7.46
N ASN A 62 2.08 6.53 -8.61
CA ASN A 62 1.98 7.19 -9.90
C ASN A 62 0.67 6.81 -10.57
N GLU A 63 -0.02 7.80 -11.12
CA GLU A 63 -1.11 7.55 -12.07
C GLU A 63 -0.49 7.29 -13.45
N LYS A 64 -0.79 6.15 -14.06
CA LYS A 64 -0.44 5.86 -15.45
C LYS A 64 -1.72 5.62 -16.24
N ARG A 65 -1.66 5.74 -17.58
CA ARG A 65 -2.78 5.35 -18.44
C ARG A 65 -3.15 3.89 -18.14
N GLY A 66 -4.33 3.68 -17.56
CA GLY A 66 -4.84 2.36 -17.20
C GLY A 66 -4.86 2.05 -15.70
N GLY A 67 -4.34 2.91 -14.81
CA GLY A 67 -4.51 2.71 -13.36
C GLY A 67 -3.48 3.40 -12.48
N LEU A 68 -3.61 3.12 -11.18
CA LEU A 68 -2.67 3.55 -10.14
C LEU A 68 -1.60 2.49 -9.93
N PHE A 69 -0.34 2.92 -9.92
CA PHE A 69 0.81 2.05 -9.67
C PHE A 69 1.57 2.55 -8.46
N ALA A 70 1.78 1.67 -7.50
CA ALA A 70 2.57 1.96 -6.32
C ALA A 70 3.87 1.13 -6.31
N GLU A 71 4.95 1.75 -5.86
CA GLU A 71 6.25 1.14 -5.68
C GLU A 71 6.75 1.44 -4.27
N ILE A 72 7.25 0.41 -3.59
CA ILE A 72 7.94 0.50 -2.30
C ILE A 72 9.31 -0.13 -2.48
N ALA A 73 10.35 0.60 -2.13
CA ALA A 73 11.73 0.15 -2.26
C ALA A 73 12.48 0.37 -0.95
N PHE A 74 13.37 -0.57 -0.59
CA PHE A 74 14.33 -0.43 0.50
C PHE A 74 15.73 -0.54 -0.08
N SER A 75 16.65 0.33 0.35
CA SER A 75 18.03 0.29 -0.13
C SER A 75 19.01 0.79 0.91
N VAL A 76 19.89 -0.11 1.35
CA VAL A 76 21.06 0.20 2.17
C VAL A 76 22.25 -0.30 1.39
N SER A 77 23.10 0.63 0.93
CA SER A 77 24.31 0.32 0.16
C SER A 77 25.54 0.58 1.00
N GLU A 78 26.34 -0.46 1.22
CA GLU A 78 27.61 -0.39 1.96
C GLU A 78 28.72 -0.92 1.05
N GLY A 79 29.60 -0.04 0.56
CA GLY A 79 30.75 -0.45 -0.27
C GLY A 79 30.41 -1.24 -1.55
N GLY A 80 29.22 -1.04 -2.13
CA GLY A 80 28.73 -1.78 -3.30
C GLY A 80 27.86 -3.00 -2.96
N PHE A 81 27.70 -3.33 -1.68
CA PHE A 81 26.80 -4.38 -1.22
C PHE A 81 25.41 -3.82 -0.89
N ASN A 82 24.37 -4.42 -1.45
CA ASN A 82 22.98 -4.07 -1.11
C ASN A 82 22.51 -4.90 0.08
N TYR A 83 22.74 -4.36 1.28
CA TYR A 83 22.38 -4.98 2.55
C TYR A 83 20.87 -5.22 2.68
N ALA A 84 20.04 -4.29 2.16
CA ALA A 84 18.58 -4.46 2.18
C ALA A 84 18.14 -5.72 1.43
N ARG A 85 18.72 -5.97 0.26
CA ARG A 85 18.46 -7.19 -0.52
C ARG A 85 18.94 -8.44 0.20
N TRP A 86 20.12 -8.40 0.80
CA TRP A 86 20.66 -9.55 1.53
C TRP A 86 19.79 -9.90 2.75
N ILE A 87 19.38 -8.93 3.56
CA ILE A 87 18.43 -9.17 4.66
C ILE A 87 17.07 -9.65 4.15
N HIS A 88 16.63 -9.14 3.00
CA HIS A 88 15.34 -9.54 2.45
C HIS A 88 15.31 -11.00 1.98
N GLU A 89 16.37 -11.44 1.29
CA GLU A 89 16.45 -12.73 0.59
C GLU A 89 17.24 -13.80 1.34
N GLY A 90 18.17 -13.40 2.21
CA GLY A 90 19.16 -14.25 2.82
C GLY A 90 18.60 -15.25 3.83
N VAL A 91 19.46 -16.20 4.20
CA VAL A 91 19.28 -17.10 5.31
C VAL A 91 20.26 -16.68 6.40
N TYR A 92 19.75 -16.28 7.55
CA TYR A 92 20.53 -15.80 8.69
C TYR A 92 19.74 -16.02 9.98
N GLU A 93 20.44 -16.03 11.10
CA GLU A 93 19.83 -16.00 12.43
C GLU A 93 19.53 -14.56 12.83
N LEU A 94 18.39 -14.36 13.49
CA LEU A 94 18.02 -13.03 13.99
C LEU A 94 18.87 -12.69 15.21
N GLY A 95 19.43 -11.47 15.24
CA GLY A 95 20.04 -10.93 16.45
C GLY A 95 19.02 -10.76 17.57
N SER A 96 19.51 -10.70 18.82
CA SER A 96 18.68 -10.61 20.04
C SER A 96 17.67 -9.45 19.99
N GLU A 97 18.04 -8.30 19.44
CA GLU A 97 17.16 -7.14 19.28
C GLU A 97 16.03 -7.39 18.27
N SER A 98 16.31 -8.11 17.18
CA SER A 98 15.30 -8.50 16.19
C SER A 98 14.29 -9.49 16.77
N VAL A 99 14.76 -10.44 17.58
CA VAL A 99 13.91 -11.41 18.28
C VAL A 99 12.99 -10.71 19.28
N SER A 100 13.55 -9.77 20.05
CA SER A 100 12.82 -9.04 21.10
C SER A 100 11.71 -8.14 20.54
N LYS A 101 11.84 -7.66 19.30
CA LYS A 101 10.84 -6.82 18.63
C LYS A 101 9.57 -7.59 18.26
N GLY A 102 9.64 -8.91 18.09
CA GLY A 102 8.50 -9.78 17.79
C GLY A 102 7.92 -9.59 16.39
N GLY A 103 7.13 -8.54 16.18
CA GLY A 103 6.40 -8.30 14.93
C GLY A 103 5.38 -7.18 15.02
N THR A 104 4.45 -7.16 14.06
CA THR A 104 3.35 -6.18 13.99
C THR A 104 2.09 -6.79 13.40
N THR A 105 0.96 -6.13 13.56
CA THR A 105 -0.34 -6.57 13.02
C THR A 105 -0.84 -5.55 12.01
N SER A 106 -1.38 -6.03 10.89
CA SER A 106 -2.01 -5.20 9.87
C SER A 106 -3.31 -4.58 10.36
N ASN A 107 -3.47 -3.28 10.14
CA ASN A 107 -4.71 -2.53 10.35
C ASN A 107 -5.75 -2.79 9.26
N LEU A 108 -5.35 -3.37 8.13
CA LEU A 108 -6.25 -3.70 7.01
C LEU A 108 -6.85 -5.10 7.15
N SER A 109 -6.01 -6.11 7.37
CA SER A 109 -6.44 -7.51 7.40
C SER A 109 -6.51 -8.13 8.80
N GLY A 110 -5.90 -7.51 9.80
CA GLY A 110 -5.70 -8.11 11.13
C GLY A 110 -4.63 -9.21 11.18
N LYS A 111 -3.91 -9.48 10.07
CA LYS A 111 -2.83 -10.48 10.06
C LYS A 111 -1.59 -9.97 10.80
N SER A 112 -0.96 -10.87 11.55
CA SER A 112 0.31 -10.58 12.22
C SER A 112 1.51 -11.03 11.39
N TYR A 113 2.55 -10.21 11.39
CA TYR A 113 3.82 -10.43 10.70
C TYR A 113 4.95 -10.38 11.71
N ALA A 114 5.64 -11.51 11.88
CA ALA A 114 6.87 -11.56 12.66
C ALA A 114 8.05 -10.93 11.91
N VAL A 115 8.99 -10.35 12.67
CA VAL A 115 10.28 -9.85 12.19
C VAL A 115 11.04 -10.94 11.44
N GLY A 116 11.62 -10.60 10.29
CA GLY A 116 12.47 -11.55 9.57
C GLY A 116 12.60 -11.29 8.07
N ARG A 117 13.14 -12.29 7.37
CA ARG A 117 13.26 -12.28 5.91
C ARG A 117 11.92 -12.05 5.22
N LYS A 118 12.02 -11.62 3.97
CA LYS A 118 10.85 -11.31 3.13
C LYS A 118 9.96 -10.23 3.75
N TYR A 119 10.56 -9.32 4.52
CA TYR A 119 9.86 -8.25 5.24
C TYR A 119 9.02 -7.34 4.32
N LEU A 120 9.33 -7.25 3.03
CA LEU A 120 8.55 -6.49 2.04
C LEU A 120 7.54 -7.34 1.26
N SER A 121 7.92 -8.52 0.76
CA SER A 121 7.04 -9.34 -0.09
C SER A 121 5.95 -10.03 0.72
N ARG A 122 6.23 -10.45 1.96
CA ARG A 122 5.22 -11.07 2.85
C ARG A 122 4.03 -10.14 3.10
N PRO A 123 4.20 -8.86 3.49
CA PRO A 123 3.07 -7.94 3.62
C PRO A 123 2.38 -7.66 2.28
N ILE A 124 3.12 -7.48 1.18
CA ILE A 124 2.51 -7.22 -0.14
C ILE A 124 1.58 -8.37 -0.55
N GLU A 125 2.04 -9.61 -0.44
CA GLU A 125 1.25 -10.79 -0.81
C GLU A 125 0.12 -11.03 0.20
N GLY A 126 0.44 -10.95 1.49
CA GLY A 126 -0.47 -11.23 2.59
C GLY A 126 -1.63 -10.24 2.71
N GLU A 127 -1.41 -8.96 2.38
CA GLU A 127 -2.41 -7.90 2.45
C GLU A 127 -3.15 -7.67 1.12
N SER A 128 -2.78 -8.37 0.04
CA SER A 128 -3.29 -8.08 -1.32
C SER A 128 -4.82 -8.02 -1.42
N GLU A 129 -5.54 -8.92 -0.75
CA GLU A 129 -7.00 -8.92 -0.73
C GLU A 129 -7.58 -7.79 0.14
N ALA A 130 -7.02 -7.55 1.32
CA ALA A 130 -7.48 -6.48 2.21
C ALA A 130 -7.26 -5.10 1.58
N VAL A 131 -6.15 -4.91 0.87
CA VAL A 131 -5.87 -3.72 0.07
C VAL A 131 -6.93 -3.51 -1.01
N ARG A 132 -7.24 -4.56 -1.80
CA ARG A 132 -8.29 -4.49 -2.82
C ARG A 132 -9.64 -4.07 -2.22
N GLN A 133 -10.00 -4.67 -1.09
CA GLN A 133 -11.26 -4.38 -0.40
C GLN A 133 -11.29 -2.94 0.15
N HIS A 134 -10.19 -2.45 0.73
CA HIS A 134 -10.07 -1.08 1.24
C HIS A 134 -10.25 -0.05 0.12
N ILE A 135 -9.54 -0.24 -1.01
CA ILE A 135 -9.66 0.64 -2.18
C ILE A 135 -11.09 0.59 -2.74
N ALA A 136 -11.66 -0.60 -2.93
CA ALA A 136 -13.02 -0.75 -3.44
C ALA A 136 -14.05 -0.08 -2.53
N LYS A 137 -13.90 -0.21 -1.21
CA LYS A 137 -14.75 0.46 -0.22
C LYS A 137 -14.69 1.98 -0.37
N LEU A 138 -13.50 2.56 -0.52
CA LEU A 138 -13.36 4.02 -0.72
C LEU A 138 -13.94 4.47 -2.06
N VAL A 139 -13.66 3.77 -3.16
CA VAL A 139 -14.22 4.08 -4.48
C VAL A 139 -15.75 4.01 -4.47
N SER A 140 -16.33 3.04 -3.76
CA SER A 140 -17.79 2.87 -3.66
C SER A 140 -18.50 4.07 -3.01
N LYS A 141 -17.79 4.89 -2.23
CA LYS A 141 -18.36 6.10 -1.62
C LYS A 141 -18.75 7.14 -2.65
N ALA A 142 -18.02 7.22 -3.76
CA ALA A 142 -18.31 8.15 -4.86
C ALA A 142 -19.57 7.76 -5.66
N LEU A 143 -20.06 6.52 -5.49
CA LEU A 143 -21.22 5.99 -6.20
C LEU A 143 -22.53 6.16 -5.43
N ARG A 144 -22.47 6.67 -4.19
CA ARG A 144 -23.62 6.91 -3.32
C ARG A 144 -24.15 8.33 -3.51
#